data_AF-A0A7V5UEB3-F1
#
_entry.id   AF-A0A7V5UEB3-F1
#
_cell.length_a   1.000
_cell.length_b   1.000
_cell.length_c   1.000
_cell.angle_alpha   90.00
_cell.angle_beta   90.00
_cell.angle_gamma   90.00
#
_symmetry.space_group_name_H-M   'P 1'
#
loop_
_entity.id
_entity.type
_entity.pdbx_description
1 polymer ?
#
loop_
_entity_poly.entity_id
_entity_poly.type
_entity_poly.pdbx_seq_one_letter_code
_entity_poly.pdbx_strand_id
1 'polypeptide(L)'
;MDSESFGGAIFRKAARSDWDRLDYLRAVNGSCYLRITNELAETQFIDQVQLLVVDHPEDCRVVPSFSGQLFTVSDRLAPITAVDLEQKDVRSYLLKRDNQFWISYPFDNVAASAEQVRDGLVLTFPPRQSQTGKLILSFKNTQWAEETELMLLGFYGSSLKAWYQLMNASSAARAKFKQAVQREAMLAVDIRRGSQWQLAGYVWFNGPHVDREQVIPLNLNGLPEDEPVTVRLSATAGLWQVDYAAMDYSPERKVAVTPLDPARAVDQSGRDIRSLIREIDDQYFEMPTNDSRADLEFMIPEKNGPGARSYILKIHGYYRMNYFREGKPQLALLRSFGKKEGAFGQYTIRLINKVINESMAKVENEPGIQD
;
A
#
# COMPACT_ATOMS: atom_id res chain seq x y z
N MET A 1 10.08 13.02 0.49
CA MET A 1 9.64 11.90 1.34
C MET A 1 9.92 10.63 0.58
N ASP A 2 10.46 9.59 1.23
CA ASP A 2 10.95 8.36 0.56
C ASP A 2 10.13 7.11 0.97
N SER A 3 9.28 7.24 1.99
CA SER A 3 8.42 6.18 2.50
C SER A 3 7.18 6.80 3.16
N GLU A 4 6.08 6.06 3.09
CA GLU A 4 4.85 6.25 3.85
C GLU A 4 4.54 4.91 4.52
N SER A 5 4.05 4.91 5.76
CA SER A 5 3.95 3.70 6.58
C SER A 5 2.61 3.58 7.29
N PHE A 6 2.34 2.36 7.73
CA PHE A 6 1.17 1.92 8.48
C PHE A 6 -0.15 1.91 7.72
N GLY A 7 -0.27 2.40 6.48
CA GLY A 7 -1.55 2.54 5.78
C GLY A 7 -2.52 1.36 5.95
N GLY A 8 -3.69 1.54 6.55
CA GLY A 8 -4.65 0.47 6.86
C GLY A 8 -4.34 -0.39 8.12
N ALA A 9 -3.28 -0.11 8.89
CA ALA A 9 -3.00 -0.65 10.22
C ALA A 9 -3.74 0.18 11.30
N ILE A 10 -5.06 0.28 11.19
CA ILE A 10 -5.88 1.23 11.96
C ILE A 10 -6.20 0.84 13.41
N PHE A 11 -5.61 -0.23 13.95
CA PHE A 11 -5.76 -0.62 15.34
C PHE A 11 -4.61 -1.50 15.80
N ARG A 12 -4.39 -1.59 17.13
CA ARG A 12 -3.24 -2.31 17.72
C ARG A 12 -3.05 -3.73 17.20
N LYS A 13 -4.11 -4.54 17.14
CA LYS A 13 -4.02 -5.91 16.61
C LYS A 13 -3.97 -6.01 15.07
N ALA A 14 -3.87 -4.89 14.35
CA ALA A 14 -3.49 -4.81 12.94
C ALA A 14 -2.05 -4.32 12.74
N ALA A 15 -1.30 -4.08 13.84
CA ALA A 15 0.10 -3.73 13.77
C ALA A 15 0.88 -4.76 12.94
N ARG A 16 1.77 -4.24 12.09
CA ARG A 16 2.58 -5.03 11.18
C ARG A 16 3.81 -4.23 10.76
N SER A 17 4.74 -4.92 10.10
CA SER A 17 5.91 -4.27 9.52
C SER A 17 5.65 -3.85 8.09
N ASP A 18 5.96 -2.60 7.79
CA ASP A 18 6.16 -2.09 6.44
C ASP A 18 7.64 -2.19 6.05
N TRP A 19 7.87 -2.40 4.75
CA TRP A 19 9.18 -2.66 4.17
C TRP A 19 9.36 -1.76 2.95
N ASP A 20 10.16 -0.72 3.11
CA ASP A 20 10.34 0.32 2.11
C ASP A 20 11.79 0.37 1.64
N ARG A 21 12.00 0.39 0.32
CA ARG A 21 13.31 0.75 -0.20
C ARG A 21 13.46 2.26 -0.15
N LEU A 22 14.52 2.73 0.49
CA LEU A 22 14.83 4.15 0.60
C LEU A 22 15.77 4.56 -0.55
N ASP A 23 15.17 4.95 -1.68
CA ASP A 23 15.89 5.26 -2.93
C ASP A 23 16.72 6.57 -2.83
N TYR A 24 16.37 7.47 -1.91
CA TYR A 24 17.05 8.75 -1.70
C TYR A 24 17.99 8.75 -0.49
N LEU A 25 17.96 7.74 0.38
CA LEU A 25 18.85 7.66 1.54
C LEU A 25 20.32 7.52 1.11
N ARG A 26 21.19 8.35 1.68
CA ARG A 26 22.63 8.31 1.46
C ARG A 26 23.37 8.32 2.79
N ALA A 27 24.44 7.53 2.89
CA ALA A 27 25.35 7.59 4.03
C ALA A 27 26.25 8.83 3.90
N VAL A 28 26.40 9.57 5.00
CA VAL A 28 27.29 10.72 5.12
C VAL A 28 28.21 10.45 6.30
N ASN A 29 29.52 10.42 6.04
CA ASN A 29 30.55 10.15 7.05
C ASN A 29 30.30 8.86 7.88
N GLY A 30 29.85 7.79 7.22
CA GLY A 30 29.58 6.51 7.88
C GLY A 30 28.24 6.41 8.61
N SER A 31 27.37 7.42 8.51
CA SER A 31 26.05 7.40 9.14
C SER A 31 24.93 7.70 8.14
N CYS A 32 23.75 7.10 8.36
CA CYS A 32 22.51 7.49 7.71
C CYS A 32 21.58 8.14 8.75
N TYR A 33 20.80 9.13 8.31
CA TYR A 33 19.86 9.86 9.15
C TYR A 33 18.45 9.73 8.59
N LEU A 34 17.50 9.37 9.45
CA LEU A 34 16.08 9.28 9.10
C LEU A 34 15.27 10.14 10.06
N ARG A 35 14.27 10.82 9.52
CA ARG A 35 13.24 11.51 10.30
C ARG A 35 11.90 10.86 10.00
N ILE A 36 11.21 10.46 11.06
CA ILE A 36 9.82 9.99 11.00
C ILE A 36 8.96 11.11 11.59
N THR A 37 7.92 11.52 10.88
CA THR A 37 6.94 12.52 11.33
C THR A 37 5.55 11.93 11.26
N ASN A 38 4.70 12.33 12.21
CA ASN A 38 3.27 12.15 12.05
C ASN A 38 2.76 13.38 11.29
N GLU A 39 2.12 13.18 10.15
CA GLU A 39 1.64 14.27 9.28
C GLU A 39 0.10 14.36 9.26
N LEU A 40 -0.59 13.42 9.90
CA LEU A 40 -2.05 13.26 9.82
C LEU A 40 -2.71 13.42 11.20
N ALA A 41 -4.02 13.67 11.20
CA ALA A 41 -4.83 13.82 12.42
C ALA A 41 -5.08 12.47 13.11
N GLU A 42 -4.01 11.83 13.57
CA GLU A 42 -3.97 10.48 14.13
C GLU A 42 -2.94 10.35 15.24
N THR A 43 -3.02 9.25 15.99
CA THR A 43 -1.97 8.82 16.90
C THR A 43 -1.25 7.64 16.26
N GLN A 44 0.05 7.75 15.99
CA GLN A 44 0.85 6.64 15.51
C GLN A 44 1.57 5.95 16.68
N PHE A 45 1.75 4.64 16.58
CA PHE A 45 2.37 3.79 17.58
C PHE A 45 3.44 2.94 16.91
N ILE A 46 4.70 3.20 17.23
CA ILE A 46 5.87 2.53 16.65
C ILE A 46 6.47 1.59 17.68
N ASP A 47 6.66 0.32 17.32
CA ASP A 47 7.24 -0.73 18.19
C ASP A 47 8.68 -1.05 17.76
N GLN A 48 8.96 -0.95 16.46
CA GLN A 48 10.28 -1.24 15.93
C GLN A 48 10.62 -0.38 14.72
N VAL A 49 11.88 0.09 14.67
CA VAL A 49 12.49 0.64 13.46
C VAL A 49 13.86 0.01 13.23
N GLN A 50 14.07 -0.57 12.06
CA GLN A 50 15.36 -1.12 11.63
C GLN A 50 15.70 -0.65 10.22
N LEU A 51 16.98 -0.40 9.98
CA LEU A 51 17.51 -0.18 8.64
C LEU A 51 18.28 -1.41 8.19
N LEU A 52 17.83 -2.08 7.14
CA LEU A 52 18.56 -3.16 6.51
C LEU A 52 19.49 -2.57 5.46
N VAL A 53 20.79 -2.74 5.67
CA VAL A 53 21.81 -2.45 4.66
C VAL A 53 22.00 -3.71 3.82
N VAL A 54 21.73 -3.61 2.53
CA VAL A 54 21.78 -4.76 1.63
C VAL A 54 22.84 -4.54 0.57
N ASP A 55 23.93 -5.30 0.65
CA ASP A 55 24.96 -5.36 -0.38
C ASP A 55 24.61 -6.46 -1.39
N HIS A 56 24.58 -6.10 -2.67
CA HIS A 56 24.11 -6.96 -3.74
C HIS A 56 24.90 -6.72 -5.04
N PRO A 57 24.86 -7.64 -6.01
CA PRO A 57 25.45 -7.42 -7.33
C PRO A 57 24.94 -6.15 -8.03
N GLU A 58 25.77 -5.50 -8.85
CA GLU A 58 25.43 -4.24 -9.53
C GLU A 58 24.30 -4.39 -10.57
N ASP A 59 24.20 -5.56 -11.18
CA ASP A 59 23.25 -5.90 -12.23
C ASP A 59 21.90 -6.42 -11.68
N CYS A 60 21.67 -6.33 -10.37
CA CYS A 60 20.35 -6.55 -9.80
C CYS A 60 19.94 -5.44 -8.82
N ARG A 61 18.64 -5.32 -8.60
CA ARG A 61 18.03 -4.50 -7.54
C ARG A 61 17.45 -5.40 -6.47
N VAL A 62 17.42 -4.91 -5.23
CA VAL A 62 16.70 -5.59 -4.14
C VAL A 62 15.36 -4.90 -3.95
N VAL A 63 14.28 -5.69 -3.93
CA VAL A 63 12.90 -5.20 -3.75
C VAL A 63 12.23 -6.06 -2.68
N PRO A 64 11.65 -5.46 -1.63
CA PRO A 64 10.92 -6.21 -0.60
C PRO A 64 9.52 -6.63 -1.09
N SER A 65 8.98 -7.68 -0.49
CA SER A 65 7.54 -7.97 -0.48
C SER A 65 6.87 -7.51 0.81
N PHE A 66 5.54 -7.60 0.88
CA PHE A 66 4.76 -7.25 2.07
C PHE A 66 5.09 -8.11 3.30
N SER A 67 5.68 -9.30 3.11
CA SER A 67 6.12 -10.15 4.21
C SER A 67 7.52 -9.82 4.73
N GLY A 68 8.23 -8.91 4.05
CA GLY A 68 9.63 -8.58 4.33
C GLY A 68 10.64 -9.50 3.65
N GLN A 69 10.19 -10.42 2.82
CA GLN A 69 11.11 -11.19 1.99
C GLN A 69 11.75 -10.27 0.95
N LEU A 70 13.08 -10.29 0.87
CA LEU A 70 13.84 -9.53 -0.11
C LEU A 70 14.03 -10.37 -1.37
N PHE A 71 13.72 -9.78 -2.52
CA PHE A 71 13.90 -10.39 -3.83
C PHE A 71 14.95 -9.62 -4.62
N THR A 72 15.82 -10.36 -5.29
CA THR A 72 16.72 -9.81 -6.31
C THR A 72 15.99 -9.75 -7.65
N VAL A 73 16.05 -8.60 -8.30
CA VAL A 73 15.37 -8.32 -9.57
C VAL A 73 16.44 -7.90 -10.58
N SER A 74 16.65 -8.72 -11.61
CA SER A 74 17.70 -8.55 -12.62
C SER A 74 17.14 -8.38 -14.04
N ASP A 75 15.94 -8.90 -14.31
CA ASP A 75 15.29 -8.82 -15.61
C ASP A 75 13.84 -8.35 -15.47
N ARG A 76 13.58 -7.09 -15.80
CA ARG A 76 12.28 -6.44 -15.64
C ARG A 76 11.52 -6.47 -16.96
N LEU A 77 10.83 -7.58 -17.20
CA LEU A 77 10.02 -7.75 -18.40
C LEU A 77 8.74 -6.92 -18.29
N ALA A 78 8.64 -5.87 -19.10
CA ALA A 78 7.44 -5.06 -19.21
C ALA A 78 6.25 -5.89 -19.73
N PRO A 79 5.00 -5.49 -19.43
CA PRO A 79 3.84 -6.11 -20.05
C PRO A 79 3.88 -5.94 -21.59
N ILE A 80 3.59 -7.02 -22.30
CA ILE A 80 3.34 -7.04 -23.75
C ILE A 80 2.08 -6.23 -24.04
N THR A 81 1.02 -6.47 -23.26
CA THR A 81 -0.23 -5.69 -23.29
C THR A 81 -0.66 -5.34 -21.88
N ALA A 82 -1.30 -4.18 -21.73
CA ALA A 82 -1.97 -3.80 -20.51
C ALA A 82 -3.24 -3.04 -20.88
N VAL A 83 -4.38 -3.55 -20.43
CA VAL A 83 -5.69 -2.93 -20.64
C VAL A 83 -6.40 -2.75 -19.30
N ASP A 84 -7.24 -1.73 -19.21
CA ASP A 84 -8.19 -1.64 -18.09
C ASP A 84 -9.35 -2.65 -18.25
N LEU A 85 -10.29 -2.66 -17.29
CA LEU A 85 -11.44 -3.56 -17.37
C LEU A 85 -12.44 -3.20 -18.48
N GLU A 86 -12.34 -2.00 -19.05
CA GLU A 86 -13.10 -1.54 -20.22
C GLU A 86 -12.37 -1.81 -21.56
N GLN A 87 -11.24 -2.52 -21.52
CA GLN A 87 -10.39 -2.86 -22.68
C GLN A 87 -9.66 -1.66 -23.30
N LYS A 88 -9.54 -0.53 -22.60
CA LYS A 88 -8.70 0.60 -23.05
C LYS A 88 -7.23 0.26 -22.82
N ASP A 89 -6.37 0.57 -23.78
CA ASP A 89 -4.93 0.44 -23.62
C ASP A 89 -4.42 1.46 -22.60
N VAL A 90 -3.73 0.96 -21.58
CA VAL A 90 -3.14 1.75 -20.48
C VAL A 90 -1.67 1.43 -20.30
N ARG A 91 -1.05 0.73 -21.26
CA ARG A 91 0.32 0.23 -21.16
C ARG A 91 1.34 1.34 -20.97
N SER A 92 1.14 2.51 -21.58
CA SER A 92 2.07 3.64 -21.45
C SER A 92 2.30 4.07 -20.00
N TYR A 93 1.28 3.96 -19.14
CA TYR A 93 1.36 4.33 -17.71
C TYR A 93 2.14 3.34 -16.86
N LEU A 94 2.56 2.18 -17.41
CA LEU A 94 3.13 1.08 -16.64
C LEU A 94 4.58 0.76 -17.02
N LEU A 95 5.15 1.46 -18.00
CA LEU A 95 6.47 1.14 -18.55
C LEU A 95 7.63 1.68 -17.71
N LYS A 96 7.41 2.75 -16.95
CA LYS A 96 8.48 3.48 -16.23
C LYS A 96 7.90 4.08 -14.96
N ARG A 97 8.73 4.17 -13.91
CA ARG A 97 8.39 4.95 -12.72
C ARG A 97 8.64 6.43 -12.99
N ASP A 98 7.68 7.13 -13.58
CA ASP A 98 7.78 8.54 -13.96
C ASP A 98 6.67 9.42 -13.38
N ASN A 99 5.89 8.89 -12.44
CA ASN A 99 4.75 9.53 -11.79
C ASN A 99 3.56 9.80 -12.73
N GLN A 100 3.49 9.14 -13.89
CA GLN A 100 2.31 9.09 -14.73
C GLN A 100 1.51 7.83 -14.43
N PHE A 101 0.70 7.91 -13.37
CA PHE A 101 -0.07 6.77 -12.89
C PHE A 101 -1.28 6.47 -13.79
N TRP A 102 -1.54 5.18 -14.01
CA TRP A 102 -2.91 4.74 -14.22
C TRP A 102 -3.68 4.96 -12.91
N ILE A 103 -4.79 5.68 -12.97
CA ILE A 103 -5.64 5.97 -11.82
C ILE A 103 -6.94 5.23 -12.03
N SER A 104 -7.30 4.38 -11.07
CA SER A 104 -8.61 3.76 -11.08
C SER A 104 -9.71 4.83 -11.05
N TYR A 105 -10.67 4.76 -11.96
CA TYR A 105 -11.59 5.86 -12.24
C TYR A 105 -13.03 5.49 -11.85
N PRO A 106 -13.60 6.06 -10.77
CA PRO A 106 -14.95 5.73 -10.31
C PRO A 106 -16.09 6.51 -11.00
N PHE A 107 -15.80 7.45 -11.91
CA PHE A 107 -16.68 8.60 -12.14
C PHE A 107 -17.67 8.48 -13.33
N ASP A 108 -17.58 7.42 -14.15
CA ASP A 108 -18.46 7.29 -15.32
C ASP A 108 -19.67 6.36 -15.08
N ASN A 109 -19.77 5.70 -13.91
CA ASN A 109 -20.75 4.62 -13.70
C ASN A 109 -21.79 4.94 -12.60
N VAL A 110 -22.97 5.43 -13.00
CA VAL A 110 -24.04 5.88 -12.10
C VAL A 110 -24.96 4.74 -11.62
N ALA A 111 -24.89 3.55 -12.23
CA ALA A 111 -25.78 2.43 -11.91
C ALA A 111 -25.01 1.10 -11.85
N ALA A 112 -24.35 0.84 -10.73
CA ALA A 112 -23.41 -0.28 -10.65
C ALA A 112 -23.96 -1.50 -9.86
N SER A 113 -23.98 -2.67 -10.50
CA SER A 113 -23.92 -4.01 -9.88
C SER A 113 -22.62 -4.18 -9.09
N ALA A 114 -22.40 -5.33 -8.43
CA ALA A 114 -21.16 -5.55 -7.68
C ALA A 114 -19.93 -5.61 -8.62
N GLU A 115 -20.12 -6.06 -9.85
CA GLU A 115 -19.10 -6.12 -10.90
C GLU A 115 -18.79 -4.73 -11.47
N GLN A 116 -19.81 -3.88 -11.62
CA GLN A 116 -19.68 -2.53 -12.17
C GLN A 116 -19.03 -1.54 -11.18
N VAL A 117 -18.81 -1.92 -9.92
CA VAL A 117 -18.03 -1.11 -8.96
C VAL A 117 -16.56 -1.51 -8.89
N ARG A 118 -16.15 -2.50 -9.69
CA ARG A 118 -14.77 -2.97 -9.77
C ARG A 118 -14.07 -2.28 -10.94
N ASP A 119 -12.81 -1.98 -10.72
CA ASP A 119 -11.91 -1.45 -11.75
C ASP A 119 -10.52 -2.07 -11.54
N GLY A 120 -9.65 -1.97 -12.54
CA GLY A 120 -8.41 -2.72 -12.53
C GLY A 120 -7.72 -2.82 -13.87
N LEU A 121 -6.71 -3.67 -13.90
CA LEU A 121 -5.80 -3.86 -15.01
C LEU A 121 -5.72 -5.34 -15.36
N VAL A 122 -5.68 -5.67 -16.65
CA VAL A 122 -5.28 -6.98 -17.17
C VAL A 122 -3.94 -6.81 -17.87
N LEU A 123 -2.91 -7.43 -17.30
CA LEU A 123 -1.53 -7.33 -17.72
C LEU A 123 -1.09 -8.65 -18.32
N THR A 124 -0.51 -8.63 -19.53
CA THR A 124 0.04 -9.82 -20.17
C THR A 124 1.55 -9.69 -20.28
N PHE A 125 2.29 -10.60 -19.67
CA PHE A 125 3.75 -10.64 -19.67
C PHE A 125 4.29 -11.73 -20.59
N PRO A 126 5.58 -11.69 -20.98
CA PRO A 126 6.21 -12.77 -21.72
C PRO A 126 6.04 -14.14 -21.04
N PRO A 127 6.13 -15.25 -21.80
CA PRO A 127 6.01 -16.59 -21.27
C PRO A 127 6.96 -16.86 -20.11
N ARG A 128 6.54 -17.74 -19.19
CA ARG A 128 7.32 -18.03 -17.99
C ARG A 128 8.66 -18.68 -18.35
N GLN A 129 9.73 -18.22 -17.70
CA GLN A 129 11.05 -18.87 -17.77
C GLN A 129 11.38 -19.66 -16.50
N SER A 130 10.47 -19.68 -15.53
CA SER A 130 10.58 -20.35 -14.24
C SER A 130 9.20 -20.74 -13.71
N GLN A 131 9.15 -21.66 -12.75
CA GLN A 131 7.91 -22.04 -12.05
C GLN A 131 7.46 -20.98 -11.02
N THR A 132 8.29 -19.97 -10.76
CA THR A 132 7.96 -18.81 -9.93
C THR A 132 8.20 -17.53 -10.73
N GLY A 133 7.38 -16.51 -10.48
CA GLY A 133 7.60 -15.16 -11.02
C GLY A 133 7.58 -14.12 -9.91
N LYS A 134 8.24 -12.99 -10.15
CA LYS A 134 8.23 -11.81 -9.30
C LYS A 134 7.44 -10.73 -10.03
N LEU A 135 6.17 -10.58 -9.69
CA LEU A 135 5.39 -9.43 -10.18
C LEU A 135 5.83 -8.20 -9.40
N ILE A 136 6.42 -7.24 -10.10
CA ILE A 136 6.90 -5.99 -9.52
C ILE A 136 5.89 -4.91 -9.86
N LEU A 137 5.38 -4.22 -8.84
CA LEU A 137 4.45 -3.10 -9.01
C LEU A 137 4.99 -1.86 -8.31
N SER A 138 4.83 -0.68 -8.92
CA SER A 138 4.89 0.62 -8.23
C SER A 138 3.48 1.18 -8.15
N PHE A 139 2.99 1.39 -6.94
CA PHE A 139 1.59 1.75 -6.69
C PHE A 139 1.44 2.61 -5.45
N LYS A 140 0.29 3.26 -5.34
CA LYS A 140 -0.19 3.93 -4.14
C LYS A 140 -1.71 3.95 -4.12
N ASN A 141 -2.28 4.39 -3.01
CA ASN A 141 -3.71 4.64 -2.93
C ASN A 141 -4.04 6.01 -3.53
N THR A 142 -5.29 6.21 -3.95
CA THR A 142 -5.78 7.55 -4.28
C THR A 142 -6.06 8.33 -3.00
N GLN A 143 -6.14 9.67 -3.08
CA GLN A 143 -6.69 10.48 -1.99
C GLN A 143 -8.15 10.09 -1.68
N TRP A 144 -8.90 9.67 -2.69
CA TRP A 144 -10.25 9.15 -2.48
C TRP A 144 -10.27 7.90 -1.59
N ALA A 145 -9.29 7.02 -1.69
CA ALA A 145 -9.20 5.86 -0.82
C ALA A 145 -9.06 6.26 0.65
N GLU A 146 -8.20 7.23 0.95
CA GLU A 146 -8.05 7.81 2.29
C GLU A 146 -9.37 8.40 2.80
N GLU A 147 -10.05 9.21 1.99
CA GLU A 147 -11.37 9.75 2.32
C GLU A 147 -12.40 8.65 2.59
N THR A 148 -12.39 7.55 1.81
CA THR A 148 -13.29 6.42 2.05
C THR A 148 -13.01 5.67 3.35
N GLU A 149 -11.74 5.57 3.76
CA GLU A 149 -11.37 5.04 5.07
C GLU A 149 -11.89 5.94 6.19
N LEU A 150 -11.67 7.25 6.07
CA LEU A 150 -12.16 8.25 7.03
C LEU A 150 -13.69 8.21 7.16
N MET A 151 -14.41 8.07 6.05
CA MET A 151 -15.87 7.92 6.04
C MET A 151 -16.31 6.63 6.73
N LEU A 152 -15.67 5.50 6.42
CA LEU A 152 -15.96 4.21 7.05
C LEU A 152 -15.82 4.29 8.57
N LEU A 153 -14.72 4.87 9.04
CA LEU A 153 -14.48 5.09 10.47
C LEU A 153 -15.48 6.10 11.07
N GLY A 154 -15.79 7.16 10.34
CA GLY A 154 -16.79 8.16 10.72
C GLY A 154 -18.19 7.59 10.92
N PHE A 155 -18.57 6.51 10.22
CA PHE A 155 -19.87 5.84 10.44
C PHE A 155 -20.01 5.19 11.82
N TYR A 156 -18.91 4.89 12.50
CA TYR A 156 -19.00 4.42 13.88
C TYR A 156 -19.39 5.54 14.85
N GLY A 157 -19.13 6.82 14.52
CA GLY A 157 -19.46 7.97 15.36
C GLY A 157 -19.00 7.76 16.80
N SER A 158 -19.89 8.00 17.77
CA SER A 158 -19.63 7.77 19.20
C SER A 158 -19.27 6.31 19.58
N SER A 159 -19.49 5.34 18.68
CA SER A 159 -19.13 3.92 18.89
C SER A 159 -17.72 3.56 18.41
N LEU A 160 -16.95 4.49 17.84
CA LEU A 160 -15.62 4.19 17.28
C LEU A 160 -14.66 3.59 18.32
N LYS A 161 -14.66 4.13 19.55
CA LYS A 161 -13.85 3.57 20.65
C LYS A 161 -14.21 2.12 20.97
N ALA A 162 -15.50 1.80 21.01
CA ALA A 162 -15.98 0.43 21.23
C ALA A 162 -15.60 -0.49 20.06
N TRP A 163 -15.60 0.01 18.83
CA TRP A 163 -15.12 -0.72 17.67
C TRP A 163 -13.63 -1.05 17.77
N TYR A 164 -12.77 -0.10 18.15
CA TYR A 164 -11.35 -0.39 18.40
C TYR A 164 -11.15 -1.44 19.50
N GLN A 165 -11.91 -1.37 20.59
CA GLN A 165 -11.86 -2.39 21.66
C GLN A 165 -12.26 -3.76 21.12
N LEU A 166 -13.32 -3.85 20.32
CA LEU A 166 -13.74 -5.09 19.68
C LEU A 166 -12.66 -5.64 18.74
N MET A 167 -12.07 -4.80 17.89
CA MET A 167 -11.00 -5.20 16.98
C MET A 167 -9.76 -5.66 17.74
N ASN A 168 -9.45 -5.11 18.91
CA ASN A 168 -8.32 -5.56 19.70
C ASN A 168 -8.61 -6.85 20.50
N ALA A 169 -9.85 -7.06 20.94
CA ALA A 169 -10.23 -8.21 21.76
C ALA A 169 -10.62 -9.47 20.96
N SER A 170 -11.21 -9.34 19.77
CA SER A 170 -11.85 -10.46 19.05
C SER A 170 -11.17 -10.81 17.74
N SER A 171 -10.55 -12.00 17.67
CA SER A 171 -9.99 -12.55 16.43
C SER A 171 -11.06 -12.80 15.35
N ALA A 172 -12.25 -13.24 15.74
CA ALA A 172 -13.37 -13.46 14.82
C ALA A 172 -13.85 -12.14 14.18
N ALA A 173 -13.94 -11.07 14.97
CA ALA A 173 -14.30 -9.75 14.45
C ALA A 173 -13.24 -9.22 13.47
N ARG A 174 -11.95 -9.36 13.81
CA ARG A 174 -10.83 -9.03 12.91
C ARG A 174 -10.86 -9.85 11.63
N ALA A 175 -11.13 -11.15 11.70
CA ALA A 175 -11.20 -12.01 10.51
C ALA A 175 -12.32 -11.57 9.56
N LYS A 176 -13.51 -11.24 10.10
CA LYS A 176 -14.62 -10.72 9.31
C LYS A 176 -14.31 -9.36 8.70
N PHE A 177 -13.67 -8.47 9.46
CA PHE A 177 -13.22 -7.17 8.95
C PHE A 177 -12.18 -7.34 7.83
N LYS A 178 -11.17 -8.19 8.02
CA LYS A 178 -10.16 -8.50 7.02
C LYS A 178 -10.78 -9.05 5.73
N GLN A 179 -11.74 -9.98 5.83
CA GLN A 179 -12.43 -10.50 4.65
C GLN A 179 -13.19 -9.40 3.88
N ALA A 180 -13.85 -8.48 4.59
CA ALA A 180 -14.52 -7.35 3.95
C ALA A 180 -13.52 -6.40 3.27
N VAL A 181 -12.39 -6.10 3.92
CA VAL A 181 -11.33 -5.24 3.38
C VAL A 181 -10.67 -5.89 2.16
N GLN A 182 -10.40 -7.20 2.19
CA GLN A 182 -9.86 -7.95 1.05
C GLN A 182 -10.81 -7.95 -0.16
N ARG A 183 -12.11 -8.12 0.09
CA ARG A 183 -13.13 -8.15 -0.96
C ARG A 183 -13.35 -6.79 -1.60
N GLU A 184 -13.47 -5.74 -0.78
CA GLU A 184 -13.86 -4.42 -1.26
C GLU A 184 -12.64 -3.56 -1.66
N ALA A 185 -11.57 -3.56 -0.86
CA ALA A 185 -10.63 -2.46 -0.89
C ALA A 185 -9.18 -2.85 -1.23
N MET A 186 -8.68 -4.03 -0.84
CA MET A 186 -7.34 -4.47 -1.24
C MET A 186 -7.27 -4.75 -2.74
N LEU A 187 -6.15 -4.43 -3.38
CA LEU A 187 -5.92 -4.75 -4.78
C LEU A 187 -5.62 -6.24 -4.92
N ALA A 188 -6.62 -6.97 -5.41
CA ALA A 188 -6.52 -8.40 -5.67
C ALA A 188 -5.60 -8.65 -6.87
N VAL A 189 -4.71 -9.64 -6.75
CA VAL A 189 -3.82 -10.11 -7.81
C VAL A 189 -4.28 -11.51 -8.21
N ASP A 190 -4.88 -11.65 -9.38
CA ASP A 190 -5.27 -12.94 -9.96
C ASP A 190 -4.33 -13.34 -11.10
N ILE A 191 -4.10 -14.64 -11.27
CA ILE A 191 -3.38 -15.21 -12.41
C ILE A 191 -4.38 -15.98 -13.28
N ARG A 192 -4.26 -15.84 -14.61
CA ARG A 192 -5.05 -16.60 -15.56
C ARG A 192 -4.54 -18.05 -15.65
N ARG A 193 -5.42 -19.03 -15.45
CA ARG A 193 -5.15 -20.46 -15.66
C ARG A 193 -6.21 -21.05 -16.58
N GLY A 194 -5.87 -21.20 -17.86
CA GLY A 194 -6.85 -21.53 -18.90
C GLY A 194 -7.95 -20.47 -18.97
N SER A 195 -9.20 -20.88 -18.78
CA SER A 195 -10.36 -19.97 -18.80
C SER A 195 -10.65 -19.29 -17.45
N GLN A 196 -9.93 -19.64 -16.38
CA GLN A 196 -10.25 -19.23 -15.02
C GLN A 196 -9.25 -18.20 -14.49
N TRP A 197 -9.73 -17.34 -13.59
CA TRP A 197 -8.90 -16.47 -12.77
C TRP A 197 -8.70 -17.12 -11.41
N GLN A 198 -7.44 -17.23 -10.96
CA GLN A 198 -7.11 -17.74 -9.64
C GLN A 198 -6.40 -16.66 -8.83
N LEU A 199 -6.93 -16.36 -7.66
CA LEU A 199 -6.32 -15.43 -6.71
C LEU A 199 -4.92 -15.92 -6.31
N ALA A 200 -3.92 -15.07 -6.53
CA ALA A 200 -2.53 -15.28 -6.16
C ALA A 200 -2.12 -14.48 -4.92
N GLY A 201 -2.79 -13.36 -4.64
CA GLY A 201 -2.52 -12.56 -3.45
C GLY A 201 -3.24 -11.22 -3.44
N TYR A 202 -2.84 -10.36 -2.50
CA TYR A 202 -3.34 -9.01 -2.35
C TYR A 202 -2.18 -8.04 -2.15
N VAL A 203 -2.31 -6.86 -2.74
CA VAL A 203 -1.49 -5.68 -2.44
C VAL A 203 -2.13 -4.92 -1.27
N TRP A 204 -1.30 -4.57 -0.28
CA TRP A 204 -1.74 -3.89 0.95
C TRP A 204 -1.68 -2.37 0.77
N PHE A 205 -2.50 -1.65 1.53
CA PHE A 205 -2.55 -0.19 1.49
C PHE A 205 -1.17 0.41 1.79
N ASN A 206 -0.84 1.46 1.05
CA ASN A 206 0.39 2.22 1.20
C ASN A 206 0.13 3.67 1.64
N GLY A 207 -1.12 4.14 1.50
CA GLY A 207 -1.45 5.56 1.58
C GLY A 207 -1.24 6.29 0.23
N PRO A 208 -1.62 7.57 0.13
CA PRO A 208 -1.67 8.30 -1.15
C PRO A 208 -0.45 9.18 -1.46
N HIS A 209 0.49 9.34 -0.52
CA HIS A 209 1.52 10.37 -0.60
C HIS A 209 2.80 9.89 -1.28
N VAL A 210 3.21 8.63 -1.06
CA VAL A 210 4.41 8.03 -1.68
C VAL A 210 4.04 6.74 -2.40
N ASP A 211 4.56 6.52 -3.60
CA ASP A 211 4.46 5.22 -4.28
C ASP A 211 5.46 4.23 -3.72
N ARG A 212 5.05 2.97 -3.60
CA ARG A 212 5.93 1.89 -3.14
C ARG A 212 6.15 0.90 -4.27
N GLU A 213 7.42 0.59 -4.52
CA GLU A 213 7.80 -0.56 -5.35
C GLU A 213 7.84 -1.83 -4.48
N GLN A 214 7.04 -2.83 -4.82
CA GLN A 214 7.06 -4.14 -4.15
C GLN A 214 7.04 -5.31 -5.11
N VAL A 215 7.56 -6.45 -4.63
CA VAL A 215 7.42 -7.75 -5.29
C VAL A 215 6.26 -8.54 -4.69
N ILE A 216 5.39 -9.03 -5.57
CA ILE A 216 4.37 -10.02 -5.30
C ILE A 216 4.86 -11.36 -5.92
N PRO A 217 5.32 -12.32 -5.10
CA PRO A 217 5.75 -13.61 -5.62
C PRO A 217 4.55 -14.40 -6.15
N LEU A 218 4.66 -14.90 -7.38
CA LEU A 218 3.64 -15.66 -8.05
C LEU A 218 4.09 -17.12 -8.21
N ASN A 219 3.20 -18.04 -7.87
CA ASN A 219 3.35 -19.45 -8.24
C ASN A 219 2.85 -19.65 -9.67
N LEU A 220 3.76 -19.98 -10.59
CA LEU A 220 3.48 -20.19 -12.01
C LEU A 220 3.48 -21.66 -12.41
N ASN A 221 3.64 -22.57 -11.43
CA ASN A 221 3.58 -24.00 -11.67
C ASN A 221 2.25 -24.38 -12.35
N GLY A 222 2.32 -25.26 -13.35
CA GLY A 222 1.17 -25.69 -14.15
C GLY A 222 0.69 -24.69 -15.21
N LEU A 223 1.32 -23.53 -15.37
CA LEU A 223 1.12 -22.70 -16.57
C LEU A 223 1.92 -23.27 -17.77
N PRO A 224 1.43 -23.15 -19.01
CA PRO A 224 2.21 -23.47 -20.21
C PRO A 224 3.51 -22.63 -20.29
N GLU A 225 4.55 -23.17 -20.91
CA GLU A 225 5.89 -22.53 -20.98
C GLU A 225 6.03 -21.54 -22.14
N ASP A 226 5.23 -21.74 -23.17
CA ASP A 226 5.21 -20.98 -24.42
C ASP A 226 4.06 -19.97 -24.48
N GLU A 227 3.14 -19.99 -23.51
CA GLU A 227 2.05 -19.02 -23.41
C GLU A 227 2.40 -17.84 -22.50
N PRO A 228 1.94 -16.62 -22.83
CA PRO A 228 2.08 -15.44 -21.98
C PRO A 228 1.48 -15.63 -20.57
N VAL A 229 2.10 -15.01 -19.57
CA VAL A 229 1.55 -14.97 -18.22
C VAL A 229 0.60 -13.79 -18.10
N THR A 230 -0.69 -14.03 -17.90
CA THR A 230 -1.69 -12.97 -17.71
C THR A 230 -2.06 -12.83 -16.24
N VAL A 231 -1.97 -11.59 -15.74
CA VAL A 231 -2.33 -11.19 -14.38
C VAL A 231 -3.47 -10.18 -14.44
N ARG A 232 -4.43 -10.28 -13.53
CA ARG A 232 -5.45 -9.25 -13.31
C ARG A 232 -5.26 -8.61 -11.94
N LEU A 233 -5.18 -7.29 -11.93
CA LEU A 233 -5.25 -6.45 -10.74
C LEU A 233 -6.67 -5.92 -10.64
N SER A 234 -7.33 -6.02 -9.49
CA SER A 234 -8.66 -5.41 -9.34
C SER A 234 -8.98 -4.91 -7.92
N ALA A 235 -9.51 -3.68 -7.87
CA ALA A 235 -10.03 -2.85 -6.78
C ALA A 235 -11.55 -2.66 -6.82
N THR A 236 -12.19 -2.19 -5.73
CA THR A 236 -13.28 -1.22 -5.92
C THR A 236 -12.70 0.01 -6.65
N ALA A 237 -13.47 0.53 -7.60
CA ALA A 237 -13.05 1.64 -8.44
C ALA A 237 -12.69 2.87 -7.59
N GLY A 238 -11.63 3.56 -8.02
CA GLY A 238 -11.15 4.78 -7.38
C GLY A 238 -10.20 4.60 -6.21
N LEU A 239 -9.77 3.39 -5.86
CA LEU A 239 -8.94 3.17 -4.65
C LEU A 239 -7.42 3.09 -4.91
N TRP A 240 -7.01 2.80 -6.14
CA TRP A 240 -5.62 2.46 -6.47
C TRP A 240 -5.09 3.25 -7.65
N GLN A 241 -3.79 3.51 -7.60
CA GLN A 241 -2.99 4.08 -8.68
C GLN A 241 -1.77 3.19 -8.92
N VAL A 242 -1.41 2.98 -10.18
CA VAL A 242 -0.26 2.13 -10.59
C VAL A 242 0.57 2.87 -11.63
N ASP A 243 1.87 3.02 -11.37
CA ASP A 243 2.83 3.74 -12.24
C ASP A 243 3.77 2.78 -12.97
N TYR A 244 3.82 1.52 -12.53
CA TYR A 244 4.79 0.58 -13.07
C TYR A 244 4.35 -0.86 -12.82
N ALA A 245 4.56 -1.70 -13.84
CA ALA A 245 4.43 -3.14 -13.71
C ALA A 245 5.51 -3.87 -14.52
N ALA A 246 6.11 -4.89 -13.92
CA ALA A 246 7.04 -5.79 -14.60
C ALA A 246 6.95 -7.21 -14.03
N MET A 247 7.42 -8.17 -14.82
CA MET A 247 7.64 -9.55 -14.37
C MET A 247 9.13 -9.86 -14.42
N ASP A 248 9.63 -10.55 -13.40
CA ASP A 248 10.99 -11.09 -13.39
C ASP A 248 10.95 -12.60 -13.08
N TYR A 249 11.59 -13.40 -13.92
CA TYR A 249 11.71 -14.86 -13.78
C TYR A 249 13.11 -15.31 -13.38
N SER A 250 14.05 -14.38 -13.22
CA SER A 250 15.45 -14.66 -12.89
C SER A 250 15.57 -15.34 -11.51
N PRO A 251 16.53 -16.26 -11.34
CA PRO A 251 16.77 -16.90 -10.06
C PRO A 251 17.27 -15.89 -9.02
N GLU A 252 16.98 -16.17 -7.74
CA GLU A 252 17.51 -15.35 -6.66
C GLU A 252 19.03 -15.38 -6.60
N ARG A 253 19.63 -14.20 -6.39
CA ARG A 253 21.07 -14.03 -6.23
C ARG A 253 21.43 -13.80 -4.79
N LYS A 254 22.64 -14.21 -4.43
CA LYS A 254 23.16 -14.02 -3.07
C LYS A 254 23.31 -12.53 -2.78
N VAL A 255 22.75 -12.11 -1.65
CA VAL A 255 22.89 -10.77 -1.09
C VAL A 255 23.40 -10.87 0.35
N ALA A 256 24.09 -9.84 0.83
CA ALA A 256 24.46 -9.70 2.23
C ALA A 256 23.53 -8.67 2.88
N VAL A 257 22.81 -9.09 3.92
CA VAL A 257 21.84 -8.24 4.64
C VAL A 257 22.38 -7.99 6.04
N THR A 258 22.57 -6.72 6.40
CA THR A 258 22.97 -6.30 7.73
C THR A 258 21.85 -5.45 8.35
N PRO A 259 21.04 -6.00 9.27
CA PRO A 259 20.04 -5.23 9.99
C PRO A 259 20.73 -4.33 11.02
N LEU A 260 20.33 -3.06 11.06
CA LEU A 260 20.83 -2.05 11.98
C LEU A 260 19.69 -1.54 12.85
N ASP A 261 19.89 -1.59 14.15
CA ASP A 261 19.13 -0.79 15.10
C ASP A 261 19.68 0.65 15.08
N PRO A 262 18.87 1.67 15.39
CA PRO A 262 19.35 3.05 15.47
C PRO A 262 20.39 3.19 16.58
N ALA A 263 21.56 3.72 16.25
CA ALA A 263 22.59 4.05 17.23
C ALA A 263 22.16 5.21 18.14
N ARG A 264 21.38 6.14 17.57
CA ARG A 264 20.71 7.24 18.28
C ARG A 264 19.27 7.35 17.78
N ALA A 265 18.33 7.54 18.70
CA ALA A 265 16.93 7.84 18.38
C ALA A 265 16.39 8.81 19.42
N VAL A 266 15.93 9.99 18.99
CA VAL A 266 15.35 11.00 19.88
C VAL A 266 14.03 11.53 19.36
N ASP A 267 13.12 11.87 20.27
CA ASP A 267 11.86 12.53 19.92
C ASP A 267 12.02 14.06 19.77
N GLN A 268 10.92 14.77 19.50
CA GLN A 268 10.90 16.23 19.35
C GLN A 268 11.43 17.01 20.56
N SER A 269 11.42 16.41 21.76
CA SER A 269 11.93 16.99 23.01
C SER A 269 13.38 16.63 23.30
N GLY A 270 14.00 15.78 22.47
CA GLY A 270 15.35 15.26 22.68
C GLY A 270 15.41 14.05 23.62
N ARG A 271 14.26 13.48 24.01
CA ARG A 271 14.21 12.25 24.83
C ARG A 271 14.65 11.06 23.99
N ASP A 272 15.50 10.20 24.57
CA ASP A 272 15.90 8.93 23.96
C ASP A 272 14.72 7.96 23.89
N ILE A 273 14.45 7.43 22.70
CA ILE A 273 13.34 6.50 22.45
C ILE A 273 13.80 5.12 22.00
N ARG A 274 15.12 4.83 21.98
CA ARG A 274 15.67 3.58 21.43
C ARG A 274 15.04 2.33 22.03
N SER A 275 14.76 2.33 23.34
CA SER A 275 14.15 1.18 24.01
C SER A 275 12.71 0.89 23.55
N LEU A 276 11.99 1.89 23.02
CA LEU A 276 10.60 1.77 22.56
C LEU A 276 10.47 1.40 21.08
N ILE A 277 11.59 1.38 20.34
CA ILE A 277 11.60 1.11 18.89
C ILE A 277 12.58 0.01 18.50
N ARG A 278 13.00 -0.82 19.46
CA ARG A 278 14.03 -1.83 19.26
C ARG A 278 13.45 -3.18 18.83
N GLU A 279 12.39 -3.62 19.48
CA GLU A 279 11.83 -4.95 19.32
C GLU A 279 10.31 -4.90 19.32
N ILE A 280 9.69 -5.90 18.68
CA ILE A 280 8.24 -6.00 18.62
C ILE A 280 7.78 -6.65 19.93
N ASP A 281 7.61 -5.86 20.98
CA ASP A 281 7.27 -6.28 22.32
C ASP A 281 5.99 -5.63 22.87
N ASP A 282 5.19 -5.00 21.98
CA ASP A 282 3.94 -4.35 22.33
C ASP A 282 4.15 -3.10 23.25
N GLN A 283 5.37 -2.53 23.31
CA GLN A 283 5.74 -1.27 23.98
C GLN A 283 6.07 -0.15 22.98
N TYR A 284 5.09 0.72 22.76
CA TYR A 284 5.17 1.67 21.66
C TYR A 284 5.81 3.02 22.03
N PHE A 285 6.58 3.57 21.10
CA PHE A 285 6.76 5.01 20.95
C PHE A 285 5.49 5.62 20.35
N GLU A 286 4.82 6.49 21.11
CA GLU A 286 3.60 7.17 20.69
C GLU A 286 3.89 8.52 20.04
N MET A 287 3.25 8.77 18.90
CA MET A 287 3.31 10.02 18.14
C MET A 287 1.89 10.60 17.99
N PRO A 288 1.38 11.33 19.01
CA PRO A 288 -0.04 11.70 19.12
C PRO A 288 -0.52 12.84 18.23
N THR A 289 0.39 13.64 17.68
CA THR A 289 0.08 14.90 16.97
C THR A 289 1.02 15.11 15.80
N ASN A 290 0.67 16.06 14.91
CA ASN A 290 1.50 16.44 13.77
C ASN A 290 2.87 17.05 14.16
N ASP A 291 3.01 17.50 15.40
CA ASP A 291 4.29 17.97 15.95
C ASP A 291 5.23 16.82 16.38
N SER A 292 4.72 15.59 16.41
CA SER A 292 5.47 14.42 16.85
C SER A 292 6.47 14.00 15.78
N ARG A 293 7.73 13.81 16.19
CA ARG A 293 8.79 13.29 15.31
C ARG A 293 9.75 12.37 16.05
N ALA A 294 10.41 11.49 15.29
CA ALA A 294 11.58 10.75 15.71
C ALA A 294 12.75 11.04 14.77
N ASP A 295 13.87 11.47 15.32
CA ASP A 295 15.13 11.67 14.61
C ASP A 295 16.07 10.49 14.91
N LEU A 296 16.40 9.72 13.88
CA LEU A 296 17.15 8.47 13.96
C LEU A 296 18.50 8.58 13.26
N GLU A 297 19.51 7.93 13.82
CA GLU A 297 20.85 7.82 13.27
C GLU A 297 21.28 6.35 13.25
N PHE A 298 21.77 5.89 12.11
CA PHE A 298 22.26 4.53 11.90
C PHE A 298 23.74 4.56 11.53
N MET A 299 24.56 3.78 12.23
CA MET A 299 25.97 3.58 11.89
C MET A 299 26.07 2.58 10.74
N ILE A 300 26.54 3.03 9.59
CA ILE A 300 26.60 2.23 8.37
C ILE A 300 27.93 1.46 8.34
N PRO A 301 27.89 0.11 8.29
CA PRO A 301 29.11 -0.69 8.21
C PRO A 301 29.81 -0.47 6.87
N GLU A 302 31.10 -0.84 6.82
CA GLU A 302 31.81 -0.93 5.55
C GLU A 302 31.09 -1.83 4.55
N LYS A 303 31.33 -1.58 3.26
CA LYS A 303 30.70 -2.35 2.19
C LYS A 303 31.30 -3.74 2.08
N ASN A 304 30.44 -4.75 2.02
CA ASN A 304 30.87 -6.12 1.83
C ASN A 304 31.17 -6.40 0.35
N GLY A 305 32.40 -6.08 -0.07
CA GLY A 305 32.90 -6.38 -1.41
C GLY A 305 32.39 -5.45 -2.53
N PRO A 306 32.70 -5.78 -3.80
CA PRO A 306 32.21 -5.05 -4.96
C PRO A 306 30.70 -5.28 -5.14
N GLY A 307 30.02 -4.35 -5.80
CA GLY A 307 28.56 -4.45 -5.99
C GLY A 307 27.85 -3.10 -5.88
N ALA A 308 26.55 -3.13 -5.67
CA ALA A 308 25.72 -2.02 -5.26
C ALA A 308 25.25 -2.21 -3.80
N ARG A 309 24.70 -1.14 -3.21
CA ARG A 309 24.14 -1.13 -1.86
C ARG A 309 22.76 -0.50 -1.90
N SER A 310 21.80 -1.17 -1.28
CA SER A 310 20.43 -0.68 -1.08
C SER A 310 20.12 -0.55 0.41
N TYR A 311 19.20 0.35 0.75
CA TYR A 311 18.70 0.52 2.12
C TYR A 311 17.21 0.17 2.15
N ILE A 312 16.83 -0.76 3.03
CA ILE A 312 15.43 -1.12 3.26
C ILE A 312 15.06 -0.69 4.68
N LEU A 313 14.08 0.20 4.81
CA LEU A 313 13.43 0.51 6.08
C LEU A 313 12.48 -0.62 6.45
N LYS A 314 12.62 -1.14 7.66
CA LYS A 314 11.60 -1.95 8.32
C LYS A 314 11.04 -1.12 9.47
N ILE A 315 9.74 -0.88 9.46
CA ILE A 315 9.06 -0.16 10.54
C ILE A 315 7.81 -0.92 10.95
N HIS A 316 7.68 -1.23 12.24
CA HIS A 316 6.56 -1.96 12.81
C HIS A 316 5.69 -1.04 13.65
N GLY A 317 4.39 -1.06 13.41
CA GLY A 317 3.48 -0.20 14.14
C GLY A 317 2.05 -0.24 13.62
N TYR A 318 1.26 0.65 14.17
CA TYR A 318 -0.13 0.89 13.79
C TYR A 318 -0.48 2.36 14.06
N TYR A 319 -1.62 2.82 13.57
CA TYR A 319 -2.16 4.13 13.90
C TYR A 319 -3.60 4.04 14.37
N ARG A 320 -4.04 5.10 15.02
CA ARG A 320 -5.43 5.32 15.38
C ARG A 320 -5.82 6.72 14.95
N MET A 321 -6.78 6.82 14.03
CA MET A 321 -7.38 8.08 13.64
C MET A 321 -7.97 8.80 14.87
N ASN A 322 -7.61 10.06 15.05
CA ASN A 322 -8.14 10.91 16.13
C ASN A 322 -9.43 11.62 15.67
N TYR A 323 -10.22 10.95 14.84
CA TYR A 323 -11.42 11.52 14.22
C TYR A 323 -12.65 11.27 15.11
N PHE A 324 -12.84 12.12 16.11
CA PHE A 324 -14.06 12.12 16.92
C PHE A 324 -15.15 12.91 16.20
N ARG A 325 -15.94 12.25 15.35
CA ARG A 325 -17.29 12.76 15.10
C ARG A 325 -18.15 12.34 16.29
N GLU A 326 -18.63 13.33 17.06
CA GLU A 326 -19.74 13.17 18.04
C GLU A 326 -21.08 12.77 17.36
N GLY A 327 -21.03 12.35 16.10
CA GLY A 327 -22.18 11.93 15.31
C GLY A 327 -22.79 10.63 15.82
N LYS A 328 -24.08 10.47 15.53
CA LYS A 328 -24.83 9.25 15.82
C LYS A 328 -24.25 8.08 15.02
N PRO A 329 -23.95 6.93 15.66
CA PRO A 329 -23.46 5.74 14.98
C PRO A 329 -24.43 5.26 13.89
N GLN A 330 -23.91 4.98 12.69
CA GLN A 330 -24.66 4.47 11.54
C GLN A 330 -24.50 2.95 11.40
N LEU A 331 -24.74 2.21 12.50
CA LEU A 331 -24.45 0.76 12.57
C LEU A 331 -25.26 -0.08 11.59
N ALA A 332 -26.46 0.35 11.20
CA ALA A 332 -27.26 -0.33 10.19
C ALA A 332 -26.62 -0.25 8.80
N LEU A 333 -26.07 0.91 8.44
CA LEU A 333 -25.32 1.11 7.20
C LEU A 333 -24.04 0.26 7.20
N LEU A 334 -23.25 0.31 8.27
CA LEU A 334 -22.05 -0.52 8.44
C LEU A 334 -22.35 -2.03 8.30
N ARG A 335 -23.44 -2.51 8.91
CA ARG A 335 -23.88 -3.91 8.76
C ARG A 335 -24.28 -4.23 7.32
N SER A 336 -24.78 -3.27 6.55
CA SER A 336 -25.17 -3.50 5.14
C SER A 336 -23.95 -3.76 4.25
N PHE A 337 -22.82 -3.07 4.48
CA PHE A 337 -21.57 -3.27 3.76
C PHE A 337 -20.99 -4.68 3.95
N GLY A 338 -21.16 -5.26 5.13
CA GLY A 338 -20.70 -6.61 5.42
C GLY A 338 -21.57 -7.73 4.82
N LYS A 339 -22.79 -7.44 4.35
CA LYS A 339 -23.78 -8.45 3.92
C LYS A 339 -23.79 -8.71 2.41
N LYS A 340 -23.47 -7.71 1.60
CA LYS A 340 -23.53 -7.77 0.14
C LYS A 340 -22.19 -7.34 -0.44
N GLU A 341 -21.66 -8.14 -1.35
CA GLU A 341 -20.46 -7.80 -2.11
C GLU A 341 -20.66 -6.54 -2.93
N GLY A 342 -19.64 -5.68 -2.96
CA GLY A 342 -19.66 -4.41 -3.67
C GLY A 342 -20.52 -3.33 -3.01
N ALA A 343 -21.19 -3.61 -1.88
CA ALA A 343 -22.09 -2.64 -1.25
C ALA A 343 -21.36 -1.40 -0.73
N PHE A 344 -20.11 -1.55 -0.26
CA PHE A 344 -19.30 -0.41 0.13
C PHE A 344 -18.86 0.39 -1.10
N GLY A 345 -18.36 -0.28 -2.14
CA GLY A 345 -18.01 0.39 -3.41
C GLY A 345 -19.20 1.12 -4.06
N GLN A 346 -20.40 0.53 -4.03
CA GLN A 346 -21.62 1.18 -4.52
C GLN A 346 -21.98 2.42 -3.71
N TYR A 347 -21.68 2.43 -2.41
CA TYR A 347 -21.90 3.59 -1.57
C TYR A 347 -20.90 4.70 -1.91
N THR A 348 -19.61 4.39 -2.00
CA THR A 348 -18.56 5.37 -2.26
C THR A 348 -18.70 5.99 -3.66
N ILE A 349 -18.95 5.18 -4.70
CA ILE A 349 -19.17 5.66 -6.07
C ILE A 349 -20.40 6.58 -6.15
N ARG A 350 -21.51 6.23 -5.49
CA ARG A 350 -22.69 7.12 -5.46
C ARG A 350 -22.40 8.44 -4.77
N LEU A 351 -21.61 8.42 -3.70
CA LEU A 351 -21.27 9.63 -2.96
C LEU A 351 -20.40 10.58 -3.80
N ILE A 352 -19.38 10.06 -4.47
CA ILE A 352 -18.49 10.91 -5.27
C ILE A 352 -19.21 11.49 -6.51
N ASN A 353 -20.06 10.69 -7.16
CA ASN A 353 -20.87 11.17 -8.29
C ASN A 353 -21.84 12.27 -7.85
N LYS A 354 -22.41 12.17 -6.64
CA LYS A 354 -23.23 13.25 -6.08
C LYS A 354 -22.44 14.54 -5.92
N VAL A 355 -21.23 14.48 -5.34
CA VAL A 355 -20.37 15.67 -5.13
C VAL A 355 -19.97 16.30 -6.45
N ILE A 356 -19.62 15.50 -7.47
CA ILE A 356 -19.28 16.00 -8.80
C ILE A 356 -20.48 16.69 -9.45
N ASN A 357 -21.64 16.04 -9.46
CA ASN A 357 -22.85 16.63 -10.04
C ASN A 357 -23.23 17.95 -9.36
N GLU A 358 -23.13 18.02 -8.03
CA GLU A 358 -23.35 19.25 -7.27
C GLU A 358 -22.32 20.34 -7.56
N SER A 359 -21.07 19.97 -7.84
CA SER A 359 -20.00 20.90 -8.21
C SER A 359 -20.15 21.42 -9.64
N MET A 360 -20.46 20.56 -10.61
CA MET A 360 -20.72 20.96 -11.99
C MET A 360 -21.95 21.86 -12.08
N ALA A 361 -23.03 21.53 -11.36
CA ALA A 361 -24.22 22.39 -11.29
C ALA A 361 -23.94 23.78 -10.69
N LYS A 362 -22.93 23.93 -9.82
CA LYS A 362 -22.51 25.24 -9.31
C LYS A 362 -21.73 26.04 -10.35
N VAL A 363 -20.84 25.39 -11.10
CA VAL A 363 -20.06 26.01 -12.18
C VAL A 363 -20.97 26.48 -13.32
N GLU A 364 -22.00 25.71 -13.67
CA GLU A 364 -22.98 26.10 -14.69
C GLU A 364 -23.90 27.26 -14.26
N ASN A 365 -24.00 27.53 -12.95
CA ASN A 365 -24.85 28.59 -12.38
C ASN A 365 -24.05 29.84 -11.93
N GLU A 366 -22.74 29.90 -12.16
CA GLU A 366 -21.99 31.15 -11.98
C GLU A 366 -22.28 32.08 -13.17
N PRO A 367 -22.81 33.30 -12.95
CA PRO A 367 -23.01 34.25 -14.04
C PRO A 367 -21.63 34.61 -14.59
N GLY A 368 -21.41 34.31 -15.87
CA GLY A 368 -20.16 34.61 -16.56
C GLY A 368 -19.75 36.05 -16.33
N ILE A 369 -18.48 36.25 -15.97
CA ILE A 369 -17.83 37.56 -16.03
C ILE A 369 -17.95 38.02 -17.48
N GLN A 370 -18.93 38.88 -17.76
CA GLN A 370 -19.02 39.59 -19.03
C GLN A 370 -17.92 40.66 -19.01
N ASP A 371 -17.01 40.55 -19.97
CA ASP A 371 -16.03 41.58 -20.34
C ASP A 371 -16.69 42.92 -20.68
#